data_AF-A0A644W1G8-F1
#
_entry.id   AF-A0A644W1G8-F1
#
_cell.length_a   1.000
_cell.length_b   1.000
_cell.length_c   1.000
_cell.angle_alpha   90.00
_cell.angle_beta   90.00
_cell.angle_gamma   90.00
#
_symmetry.space_group_name_H-M   'P 1'
#
loop_
_entity.id
_entity.type
_entity.pdbx_description
1 polymer ?
#
loop_
_entity_poly.entity_id
_entity_poly.type
_entity_poly.pdbx_seq_one_letter_code
_entity_poly.pdbx_strand_id
1 'polypeptide(L)'
;MLKSKFPSLLASLTLLAILLVSCDKKEDETPQNNNQTPAENLNFSDSYGVLAAVKTISFQSAGGFTIPVEVNTAVAVFVPTPGATTFAPAGTVSINNSSLKKFENNAYVYDNLLSPLSFSAVQWSVSGEGEVAAFEKTVNRGFPNFSAYASIPETFSLAAGLSVPLGSSVTNADSVVVVVSGSQNAAVKTVAAASANAVFSAGELSNLGAGASGMISVTPYNYTIETISGRKYYFVNQSNYTKMNVNVTQ
;
A
#
# COMPACT_ATOMS: atom_id res chain seq x y z
N MET A 1 -8.94 35.20 33.76
CA MET A 1 -8.20 36.48 33.63
C MET A 1 -6.96 36.42 34.52
N LEU A 2 -5.76 36.29 33.95
CA LEU A 2 -4.54 36.82 34.57
C LEU A 2 -3.52 37.03 33.43
N LYS A 3 -3.17 38.29 33.20
CA LYS A 3 -2.20 38.78 32.21
C LYS A 3 -0.83 38.97 32.89
N SER A 4 0.25 38.63 32.20
CA SER A 4 1.58 39.26 32.37
C SER A 4 2.49 38.78 31.22
N LYS A 5 2.61 39.53 30.10
CA LYS A 5 3.55 40.63 29.78
C LYS A 5 5.04 40.24 29.66
N PHE A 6 5.44 40.15 28.38
CA PHE A 6 6.75 40.31 27.69
C PHE A 6 7.77 41.28 28.31
N PRO A 7 9.10 41.16 28.01
CA PRO A 7 9.70 41.63 26.74
C PRO A 7 10.74 40.64 26.12
N SER A 8 10.76 40.41 24.80
CA SER A 8 11.38 41.19 23.72
C SER A 8 12.91 41.35 23.86
N LEU A 9 13.66 40.57 23.06
CA LEU A 9 14.98 40.99 22.58
C LEU A 9 15.15 40.60 21.10
N LEU A 10 15.57 41.60 20.34
CA LEU A 10 15.68 41.69 18.89
C LEU A 10 16.95 40.97 18.37
N ALA A 11 16.82 40.46 17.13
CA ALA A 11 17.74 40.55 16.00
C ALA A 11 19.21 40.11 16.15
N SER A 12 19.66 39.17 15.30
CA SER A 12 20.44 39.54 14.11
C SER A 12 20.84 38.32 13.26
N LEU A 13 20.51 38.46 11.98
CA LEU A 13 21.13 37.94 10.75
C LEU A 13 22.60 37.44 10.88
N THR A 14 22.88 36.22 10.42
CA THR A 14 24.11 35.93 9.65
C THR A 14 23.93 34.71 8.75
N LEU A 15 23.97 34.99 7.45
CA LEU A 15 24.14 34.08 6.34
C LEU A 15 25.65 33.78 6.23
N LEU A 16 26.08 32.51 6.18
CA LEU A 16 27.39 32.16 5.62
C LEU A 16 27.36 30.80 4.91
N ALA A 17 28.04 30.80 3.78
CA ALA A 17 27.93 29.88 2.67
C ALA A 17 28.73 28.57 2.84
N ILE A 18 28.17 27.52 2.25
CA ILE A 18 28.78 26.53 1.33
C ILE A 18 30.26 26.19 1.58
N LEU A 19 30.52 24.94 1.95
CA LEU A 19 31.72 24.21 1.53
C LEU A 19 31.32 22.89 0.87
N LEU A 20 31.69 22.81 -0.41
CA LEU A 20 31.64 21.64 -1.28
C LEU A 20 32.67 20.61 -0.79
N VAL A 21 32.22 19.40 -0.44
CA VAL A 21 33.11 18.25 -0.32
C VAL A 21 33.23 17.61 -1.70
N SER A 22 34.41 17.74 -2.28
CA SER A 22 34.82 17.13 -3.54
C SER A 22 35.02 15.62 -3.36
N CYS A 23 34.53 14.84 -4.31
CA CYS A 23 34.77 13.41 -4.48
C CYS A 23 36.26 13.07 -4.64
N ASP A 24 36.69 11.98 -4.01
CA ASP A 24 37.76 11.13 -4.55
C ASP A 24 37.14 9.97 -5.32
N LYS A 25 37.54 9.81 -6.59
CA LYS A 25 37.23 8.66 -7.44
C LYS A 25 38.37 7.65 -7.31
N LYS A 26 38.04 6.38 -7.08
CA LYS A 26 38.86 5.22 -7.47
C LYS A 26 37.97 4.14 -8.07
N GLU A 27 38.59 3.35 -8.94
CA GLU A 27 38.08 2.77 -10.18
C GLU A 27 37.17 1.53 -10.05
N ASP A 28 36.24 1.50 -11.01
CA ASP A 28 35.65 0.39 -11.79
C ASP A 28 35.76 -1.07 -11.29
N GLU A 29 34.60 -1.62 -10.92
CA GLU A 29 34.18 -2.96 -11.32
C GLU A 29 32.75 -2.87 -11.90
N THR A 30 32.57 -3.16 -13.18
CA THR A 30 31.25 -3.57 -13.71
C THR A 30 31.06 -5.07 -13.47
N PRO A 31 29.89 -5.54 -12.98
CA PRO A 31 28.79 -5.85 -13.89
C PRO A 31 27.34 -5.68 -13.36
N GLN A 32 26.43 -5.75 -14.34
CA GLN A 32 24.95 -5.83 -14.32
C GLN A 32 24.14 -4.56 -14.05
N ASN A 33 23.79 -3.93 -15.18
CA ASN A 33 22.55 -3.18 -15.37
C ASN A 33 21.35 -4.07 -14.98
N ASN A 34 20.91 -3.96 -13.74
CA ASN A 34 19.58 -4.39 -13.33
C ASN A 34 18.68 -3.17 -13.41
N ASN A 35 18.01 -3.01 -14.55
CA ASN A 35 17.00 -1.98 -14.77
C ASN A 35 15.76 -2.37 -13.94
N GLN A 36 15.88 -2.32 -12.61
CA GLN A 36 14.73 -2.36 -11.70
C GLN A 36 14.34 -0.92 -11.43
N THR A 37 13.19 -0.53 -11.96
CA THR A 37 12.47 0.67 -11.53
C THR A 37 12.32 0.60 -10.00
N PRO A 38 12.61 1.68 -9.24
CA PRO A 38 12.37 1.72 -7.81
C PRO A 38 10.93 1.27 -7.53
N ALA A 39 10.73 0.48 -6.48
CA ALA A 39 9.40 0.03 -6.05
C ALA A 39 8.50 1.25 -5.86
N GLU A 40 7.63 1.52 -6.83
CA GLU A 40 6.68 2.61 -6.73
C GLU A 40 5.74 2.25 -5.57
N ASN A 41 5.84 3.02 -4.49
CA ASN A 41 4.75 3.14 -3.53
C ASN A 41 3.47 3.42 -4.32
N LEU A 42 2.29 2.93 -3.88
CA LEU A 42 1.01 3.03 -4.62
C LEU A 42 0.67 4.48 -5.00
N ASN A 43 1.27 4.97 -6.07
CA ASN A 43 1.27 6.36 -6.50
C ASN A 43 1.16 6.36 -8.02
N PHE A 44 -0.04 6.06 -8.48
CA PHE A 44 -0.40 6.10 -9.90
C PHE A 44 -0.64 7.55 -10.33
N SER A 45 0.38 8.39 -10.17
CA SER A 45 0.33 9.85 -10.38
C SER A 45 0.01 10.23 -11.83
N ASP A 46 0.22 9.30 -12.76
CA ASP A 46 -0.04 9.42 -14.19
C ASP A 46 -1.44 8.92 -14.59
N SER A 47 -2.25 8.47 -13.63
CA SER A 47 -3.58 7.89 -13.87
C SER A 47 -4.71 8.92 -13.76
N TYR A 48 -5.82 8.63 -14.44
CA TYR A 48 -7.10 9.31 -14.26
C TYR A 48 -8.03 8.57 -13.31
N GLY A 49 -7.64 7.37 -12.88
CA GLY A 49 -8.38 6.61 -11.89
C GLY A 49 -7.73 5.29 -11.56
N VAL A 50 -8.03 4.82 -10.36
CA VAL A 50 -7.54 3.58 -9.79
C VAL A 50 -8.74 2.82 -9.24
N LEU A 51 -8.89 1.58 -9.66
CA LEU A 51 -9.95 0.69 -9.22
C LEU A 51 -9.29 -0.56 -8.64
N ALA A 52 -9.41 -0.74 -7.33
CA ALA A 52 -8.75 -1.79 -6.58
C ALA A 52 -9.76 -2.81 -6.06
N ALA A 53 -9.59 -4.08 -6.46
CA ALA A 53 -10.26 -5.21 -5.87
C ALA A 53 -9.35 -5.80 -4.79
N VAL A 54 -9.85 -5.90 -3.56
CA VAL A 54 -9.03 -6.19 -2.38
C VAL A 54 -9.54 -7.44 -1.68
N LYS A 55 -8.69 -8.45 -1.65
CA LYS A 55 -8.87 -9.68 -0.89
C LYS A 55 -8.13 -9.58 0.42
N THR A 56 -8.82 -9.64 1.55
CA THR A 56 -8.19 -9.67 2.87
C THR A 56 -8.29 -11.07 3.45
N ILE A 57 -7.14 -11.68 3.76
CA ILE A 57 -7.05 -13.03 4.31
C ILE A 57 -6.47 -12.91 5.72
N SER A 58 -7.30 -13.21 6.70
CA SER A 58 -6.89 -13.37 8.09
C SER A 58 -6.89 -14.85 8.46
N PHE A 59 -6.18 -15.23 9.52
CA PHE A 59 -6.15 -16.62 9.99
C PHE A 59 -6.67 -16.69 11.43
N GLN A 60 -7.56 -17.63 11.69
CA GLN A 60 -8.13 -17.88 13.01
C GLN A 60 -7.81 -19.30 13.48
N SER A 61 -7.64 -19.49 14.79
CA SER A 61 -7.47 -20.82 15.37
C SER A 61 -8.82 -21.34 15.86
N ALA A 62 -9.25 -22.50 15.36
CA ALA A 62 -10.46 -23.19 15.79
C ALA A 62 -10.14 -24.68 15.99
N GLY A 63 -10.34 -25.19 17.20
CA GLY A 63 -10.10 -26.61 17.52
C GLY A 63 -8.66 -27.08 17.28
N GLY A 64 -7.66 -26.19 17.42
CA GLY A 64 -6.25 -26.50 17.16
C GLY A 64 -5.82 -26.40 15.69
N PHE A 65 -6.75 -26.11 14.77
CA PHE A 65 -6.45 -25.87 13.35
C PHE A 65 -6.43 -24.38 13.04
N THR A 66 -5.57 -23.98 12.11
CA THR A 66 -5.56 -22.61 11.58
C THR A 66 -6.39 -22.55 10.30
N ILE A 67 -7.43 -21.72 10.29
CA ILE A 67 -8.39 -21.59 9.20
C ILE A 67 -8.29 -20.18 8.60
N PRO A 68 -8.15 -20.04 7.27
CA PRO A 68 -8.20 -18.73 6.62
C PRO A 68 -9.64 -18.20 6.60
N VAL A 69 -9.80 -16.92 6.91
CA VAL A 69 -11.03 -16.15 6.80
C VAL A 69 -10.79 -15.07 5.76
N GLU A 70 -11.56 -15.13 4.67
CA GLU A 70 -11.48 -14.18 3.55
C GLU A 70 -12.60 -13.14 3.66
N VAL A 71 -12.23 -11.86 3.59
CA VAL A 71 -13.15 -10.72 3.46
C VAL A 71 -12.72 -9.90 2.26
N ASN A 72 -13.64 -9.72 1.31
CA ASN A 72 -13.38 -9.05 0.06
C ASN A 72 -14.09 -7.70 0.00
N THR A 73 -13.36 -6.67 -0.40
CA THR A 73 -13.85 -5.31 -0.61
C THR A 73 -13.30 -4.74 -1.91
N ALA A 74 -13.75 -3.55 -2.27
CA ALA A 74 -13.32 -2.86 -3.46
C ALA A 74 -13.32 -1.35 -3.22
N VAL A 75 -12.36 -0.65 -3.81
CA VAL A 75 -12.26 0.80 -3.75
C VAL A 75 -12.02 1.33 -5.16
N ALA A 76 -12.65 2.43 -5.52
CA ALA A 76 -12.35 3.14 -6.75
C ALA A 76 -12.25 4.65 -6.49
N VAL A 77 -11.28 5.28 -7.13
CA VAL A 77 -11.10 6.73 -7.13
C VAL A 77 -10.79 7.18 -8.55
N PHE A 78 -11.27 8.38 -8.90
CA PHE A 78 -11.06 9.00 -10.19
C PHE A 78 -10.56 10.41 -9.96
N VAL A 79 -9.71 10.92 -10.84
CA VAL A 79 -9.16 12.28 -10.74
C VAL A 79 -9.46 13.04 -12.03
N PRO A 80 -9.68 14.37 -11.96
CA PRO A 80 -9.99 15.16 -13.15
C PRO A 80 -8.80 15.23 -14.11
N THR A 81 -7.58 15.22 -13.56
CA THR A 81 -6.31 15.20 -14.30
C THR A 81 -5.28 14.38 -13.51
N PRO A 82 -4.27 13.79 -14.18
CA PRO A 82 -3.21 13.06 -13.50
C PRO A 82 -2.49 13.95 -12.49
N GLY A 83 -2.23 13.40 -11.29
CA GLY A 83 -1.56 14.09 -10.19
C GLY A 83 -2.46 15.04 -9.38
N ALA A 84 -3.76 15.14 -9.70
CA ALA A 84 -4.68 15.94 -8.90
C ALA A 84 -4.87 15.37 -7.48
N THR A 85 -5.08 16.26 -6.51
CA THR A 85 -5.25 15.90 -5.08
C THR A 85 -6.71 15.71 -4.66
N THR A 86 -7.65 15.87 -5.58
CA THR A 86 -9.10 15.78 -5.33
C THR A 86 -9.75 14.77 -6.28
N PHE A 87 -10.72 13.99 -5.79
CA PHE A 87 -11.38 13.01 -6.63
C PHE A 87 -12.57 13.60 -7.40
N ALA A 88 -12.69 13.19 -8.65
CA ALA A 88 -13.80 13.50 -9.55
C ALA A 88 -14.93 12.48 -9.36
N PRO A 89 -16.19 12.90 -9.54
CA PRO A 89 -17.31 11.97 -9.57
C PRO A 89 -17.28 11.14 -10.86
N ALA A 90 -17.85 9.93 -10.81
CA ALA A 90 -17.87 8.97 -11.91
C ALA A 90 -19.22 8.25 -12.10
N GLY A 91 -20.29 8.79 -11.49
CA GLY A 91 -21.61 8.18 -11.51
C GLY A 91 -21.69 6.96 -10.59
N THR A 92 -22.40 5.93 -11.01
CA THR A 92 -22.46 4.63 -10.35
C THR A 92 -21.23 3.82 -10.70
N VAL A 93 -20.55 3.29 -9.68
CA VAL A 93 -19.41 2.39 -9.82
C VAL A 93 -19.79 1.05 -9.19
N SER A 94 -19.55 -0.05 -9.90
CA SER A 94 -19.84 -1.40 -9.40
C SER A 94 -18.73 -2.37 -9.76
N ILE A 95 -18.63 -3.43 -8.95
CA ILE A 95 -17.76 -4.59 -9.19
C ILE A 95 -18.60 -5.87 -9.09
N ASN A 96 -18.54 -6.74 -10.10
CA ASN A 96 -19.31 -7.98 -10.16
C ASN A 96 -20.79 -7.77 -9.86
N ASN A 97 -21.39 -6.74 -10.47
CA ASN A 97 -22.78 -6.29 -10.28
C ASN A 97 -23.12 -5.75 -8.87
N SER A 98 -22.13 -5.63 -7.98
CA SER A 98 -22.28 -5.06 -6.66
C SER A 98 -21.89 -3.58 -6.69
N SER A 99 -22.83 -2.68 -6.37
CA SER A 99 -22.57 -1.24 -6.37
C SER A 99 -21.68 -0.83 -5.20
N LEU A 100 -20.73 0.04 -5.47
CA LEU A 100 -19.91 0.72 -4.45
C LEU A 100 -20.65 1.97 -3.98
N LYS A 101 -20.51 2.29 -2.70
CA LYS A 101 -21.04 3.51 -2.10
C LYS A 101 -20.10 4.68 -2.38
N LYS A 102 -20.65 5.76 -2.93
CA LYS A 102 -19.96 7.04 -3.12
C LYS A 102 -19.91 7.80 -1.79
N PHE A 103 -18.72 8.24 -1.38
CA PHE A 103 -18.49 9.12 -0.24
C PHE A 103 -18.45 10.58 -0.67
N GLU A 104 -18.54 11.52 0.28
CA GLU A 104 -18.55 12.97 0.01
C GLU A 104 -17.32 13.44 -0.76
N ASN A 105 -16.17 12.81 -0.55
CA ASN A 105 -14.92 13.10 -1.26
C ASN A 105 -14.85 12.46 -2.66
N ASN A 106 -15.92 11.88 -3.18
CA ASN A 106 -15.98 11.10 -4.43
C ASN A 106 -15.12 9.82 -4.45
N ALA A 107 -14.72 9.29 -3.30
CA ALA A 107 -14.23 7.92 -3.23
C ALA A 107 -15.41 6.94 -3.29
N TYR A 108 -15.21 5.80 -3.93
CA TYR A 108 -16.19 4.72 -4.03
C TYR A 108 -15.68 3.53 -3.26
N VAL A 109 -16.47 3.00 -2.31
CA VAL A 109 -16.05 1.86 -1.48
C VAL A 109 -17.18 0.84 -1.39
N TYR A 110 -16.81 -0.43 -1.47
CA TYR A 110 -17.71 -1.53 -1.12
C TYR A 110 -17.71 -1.74 0.40
N ASP A 111 -18.77 -1.28 1.09
CA ASP A 111 -18.87 -1.33 2.55
C ASP A 111 -19.87 -2.38 3.09
N ASN A 112 -20.50 -3.18 2.21
CA ASN A 112 -21.43 -4.23 2.63
C ASN A 112 -20.72 -5.53 3.04
N LEU A 113 -20.23 -5.56 4.28
CA LEU A 113 -19.53 -6.72 4.84
C LEU A 113 -20.45 -7.93 5.12
N LEU A 114 -21.78 -7.76 5.10
CA LEU A 114 -22.74 -8.86 5.29
C LEU A 114 -22.95 -9.68 4.01
N SER A 115 -22.52 -9.14 2.86
CA SER A 115 -22.59 -9.79 1.56
C SER A 115 -21.23 -9.66 0.87
N PRO A 116 -20.16 -10.26 1.41
CA PRO A 116 -18.81 -10.04 0.90
C PRO A 116 -18.70 -10.35 -0.59
N LEU A 117 -17.84 -9.59 -1.29
CA LEU A 117 -17.61 -9.81 -2.71
C LEU A 117 -17.05 -11.21 -2.97
N SER A 118 -17.46 -11.82 -4.08
CA SER A 118 -16.80 -13.00 -4.63
C SER A 118 -15.95 -12.57 -5.81
N PHE A 119 -14.70 -13.03 -5.87
CA PHE A 119 -13.75 -12.74 -6.94
C PHE A 119 -13.49 -13.94 -7.85
N SER A 120 -14.54 -14.67 -8.23
CA SER A 120 -14.47 -15.62 -9.34
C SER A 120 -14.20 -14.93 -10.69
N ALA A 121 -14.59 -13.67 -10.81
CA ALA A 121 -14.18 -12.72 -11.83
C ALA A 121 -13.92 -11.35 -11.18
N VAL A 122 -13.28 -10.44 -11.89
CA VAL A 122 -13.15 -9.03 -11.49
C VAL A 122 -13.67 -8.18 -12.64
N GLN A 123 -14.96 -7.82 -12.58
CA GLN A 123 -15.65 -7.03 -13.60
C GLN A 123 -16.09 -5.70 -13.01
N TRP A 124 -15.50 -4.62 -13.51
CA TRP A 124 -15.84 -3.25 -13.15
C TRP A 124 -16.84 -2.65 -14.14
N SER A 125 -17.79 -1.88 -13.64
CA SER A 125 -18.68 -1.06 -14.45
C SER A 125 -18.79 0.34 -13.83
N VAL A 126 -18.62 1.36 -14.67
CA VAL A 126 -18.67 2.78 -14.32
C VAL A 126 -19.68 3.44 -15.25
N SER A 127 -20.72 4.06 -14.71
CA SER A 127 -21.78 4.68 -15.52
C SER A 127 -21.36 6.00 -16.16
N GLY A 128 -20.27 6.61 -15.66
CA GLY A 128 -19.77 7.91 -16.08
C GLY A 128 -20.53 9.07 -15.43
N GLU A 129 -19.80 10.16 -15.17
CA GLU A 129 -20.30 11.44 -14.67
C GLU A 129 -19.23 12.52 -14.90
N GLY A 130 -19.65 13.69 -15.39
CA GLY A 130 -18.72 14.78 -15.71
C GLY A 130 -17.63 14.35 -16.68
N GLU A 131 -16.39 14.38 -16.21
CA GLU A 131 -15.19 14.10 -16.99
C GLU A 131 -14.88 12.59 -17.10
N VAL A 132 -15.49 11.75 -16.27
CA VAL A 132 -15.27 10.30 -16.31
C VAL A 132 -16.27 9.66 -17.26
N ALA A 133 -15.76 9.09 -18.36
CA ALA A 133 -16.58 8.37 -19.32
C ALA A 133 -17.13 7.06 -18.74
N ALA A 134 -18.28 6.61 -19.25
CA ALA A 134 -18.82 5.29 -18.92
C ALA A 134 -17.94 4.19 -19.51
N PHE A 135 -17.75 3.08 -18.78
CA PHE A 135 -17.03 1.92 -19.28
C PHE A 135 -17.32 0.64 -18.49
N GLU A 136 -17.02 -0.49 -19.11
CA GLU A 136 -16.96 -1.80 -18.47
C GLU A 136 -15.58 -2.43 -18.69
N LYS A 137 -15.05 -3.10 -17.66
CA LYS A 137 -13.76 -3.80 -17.76
C LYS A 137 -13.75 -5.09 -16.95
N THR A 138 -13.49 -6.20 -17.63
CA THR A 138 -13.12 -7.45 -16.99
C THR A 138 -11.59 -7.56 -16.87
N VAL A 139 -11.10 -7.83 -15.67
CA VAL A 139 -9.68 -7.98 -15.34
C VAL A 139 -9.38 -9.47 -15.17
N ASN A 140 -8.60 -10.03 -16.09
CA ASN A 140 -8.31 -11.47 -16.15
C ASN A 140 -7.00 -11.88 -15.46
N ARG A 141 -6.22 -10.92 -14.93
CA ARG A 141 -4.88 -11.17 -14.37
C ARG A 141 -4.88 -12.03 -13.10
N GLY A 142 -6.06 -12.22 -12.48
CA GLY A 142 -6.18 -12.96 -11.22
C GLY A 142 -5.55 -12.22 -10.03
N PHE A 143 -5.79 -12.73 -8.83
CA PHE A 143 -5.22 -12.14 -7.62
C PHE A 143 -3.78 -12.63 -7.37
N PRO A 144 -2.91 -11.78 -6.81
CA PRO A 144 -1.66 -12.22 -6.23
C PRO A 144 -1.89 -13.16 -5.04
N ASN A 145 -0.89 -13.98 -4.71
CA ASN A 145 -0.95 -14.87 -3.56
C ASN A 145 0.34 -14.82 -2.75
N PHE A 146 0.21 -14.99 -1.43
CA PHE A 146 1.32 -15.21 -0.51
C PHE A 146 1.08 -16.49 0.31
N SER A 147 1.95 -17.49 0.15
CA SER A 147 1.76 -18.81 0.78
C SER A 147 2.51 -19.01 2.10
N ALA A 148 3.42 -18.09 2.48
CA ALA A 148 4.27 -18.24 3.66
C ALA A 148 3.77 -17.43 4.88
N TYR A 149 2.45 -17.38 5.10
CA TYR A 149 1.86 -16.69 6.26
C TYR A 149 2.45 -17.17 7.59
N ALA A 150 2.66 -18.48 7.74
CA ALA A 150 3.25 -19.07 8.94
C ALA A 150 4.68 -18.58 9.22
N SER A 151 5.40 -18.14 8.19
CA SER A 151 6.77 -17.64 8.29
C SER A 151 6.85 -16.15 8.63
N ILE A 152 5.71 -15.44 8.73
CA ILE A 152 5.70 -14.07 9.25
C ILE A 152 6.07 -14.11 10.74
N PRO A 153 7.10 -13.35 11.18
CA PRO A 153 7.56 -13.36 12.57
C PRO A 153 6.46 -13.02 13.57
N GLU A 154 6.45 -13.74 14.69
CA GLU A 154 5.58 -13.47 15.85
C GLU A 154 6.23 -12.53 16.87
N THR A 155 7.53 -12.29 16.73
CA THR A 155 8.30 -11.39 17.58
C THR A 155 9.42 -10.73 16.78
N PHE A 156 9.70 -9.47 17.05
CA PHE A 156 10.91 -8.79 16.56
C PHE A 156 11.36 -7.68 17.52
N SER A 157 12.63 -7.30 17.40
CA SER A 157 13.24 -6.23 18.20
C SER A 157 13.41 -4.97 17.34
N LEU A 158 13.08 -3.81 17.91
CA LEU A 158 13.31 -2.52 17.25
C LEU A 158 14.80 -2.28 17.02
N ALA A 159 15.67 -2.62 17.98
CA ALA A 159 17.11 -2.47 17.88
C ALA A 159 17.76 -3.41 16.86
N ALA A 160 17.20 -4.61 16.66
CA ALA A 160 17.74 -5.59 15.70
C ALA A 160 17.27 -5.37 14.26
N GLY A 161 16.20 -4.60 14.05
CA GLY A 161 15.51 -4.56 12.76
C GLY A 161 14.60 -5.78 12.55
N LEU A 162 14.05 -5.89 11.35
CA LEU A 162 13.12 -6.96 10.98
C LEU A 162 13.35 -7.38 9.52
N SER A 163 13.38 -8.68 9.25
CA SER A 163 13.34 -9.23 7.90
C SER A 163 12.09 -10.08 7.73
N VAL A 164 11.19 -9.67 6.84
CA VAL A 164 9.98 -10.43 6.51
C VAL A 164 10.25 -11.27 5.26
N PRO A 165 10.18 -12.61 5.33
CA PRO A 165 10.46 -13.49 4.20
C PRO A 165 9.34 -13.43 3.15
N LEU A 166 9.73 -13.31 1.88
CA LEU A 166 8.84 -13.24 0.72
C LEU A 166 9.18 -14.34 -0.29
N GLY A 167 10.27 -14.18 -1.04
CA GLY A 167 10.84 -15.20 -1.92
C GLY A 167 9.83 -15.83 -2.89
N SER A 168 9.97 -17.14 -3.11
CA SER A 168 9.06 -17.90 -3.98
C SER A 168 7.65 -18.08 -3.41
N SER A 169 7.37 -17.57 -2.22
CA SER A 169 6.04 -17.63 -1.60
C SER A 169 5.09 -16.57 -2.14
N VAL A 170 5.60 -15.57 -2.87
CA VAL A 170 4.80 -14.57 -3.58
C VAL A 170 4.62 -14.99 -5.03
N THR A 171 3.38 -15.03 -5.51
CA THR A 171 3.06 -15.34 -6.91
C THR A 171 2.05 -14.37 -7.49
N ASN A 172 2.08 -14.21 -8.82
CA ASN A 172 1.17 -13.33 -9.58
C ASN A 172 1.13 -11.88 -9.04
N ALA A 173 2.27 -11.35 -8.61
CA ALA A 173 2.41 -10.00 -8.09
C ALA A 173 3.41 -9.21 -8.94
N ASP A 174 3.21 -7.90 -9.06
CA ASP A 174 4.22 -6.97 -9.55
C ASP A 174 5.08 -6.47 -8.39
N SER A 175 4.46 -6.27 -7.22
CA SER A 175 5.11 -5.73 -6.03
C SER A 175 4.42 -6.19 -4.75
N VAL A 176 5.09 -5.99 -3.63
CA VAL A 176 4.61 -6.33 -2.30
C VAL A 176 4.79 -5.11 -1.40
N VAL A 177 3.70 -4.66 -0.78
CA VAL A 177 3.74 -3.72 0.32
C VAL A 177 3.80 -4.50 1.62
N VAL A 178 4.80 -4.22 2.45
CA VAL A 178 4.90 -4.74 3.81
C VAL A 178 4.70 -3.60 4.79
N VAL A 179 3.73 -3.75 5.68
CA VAL A 179 3.45 -2.81 6.77
C VAL A 179 3.81 -3.49 8.08
N VAL A 180 4.58 -2.80 8.92
CA VAL A 180 4.98 -3.27 10.25
C VAL A 180 4.54 -2.20 11.24
N SER A 181 3.71 -2.52 12.21
CA SER A 181 3.27 -1.57 13.22
C SER A 181 3.56 -2.07 14.64
N GLY A 182 3.90 -1.12 15.50
CA GLY A 182 4.01 -1.31 16.94
C GLY A 182 2.85 -0.64 17.68
N SER A 183 3.07 -0.28 18.94
CA SER A 183 2.05 0.36 19.79
C SER A 183 1.78 1.83 19.47
N GLN A 184 2.65 2.51 18.72
CA GLN A 184 2.57 3.94 18.43
C GLN A 184 2.44 4.27 16.93
N ASN A 185 3.26 3.65 16.08
CA ASN A 185 3.35 3.98 14.66
C ASN A 185 3.45 2.73 13.79
N ALA A 186 3.49 2.96 12.47
CA ALA A 186 3.75 1.96 11.44
C ALA A 186 4.90 2.39 10.52
N ALA A 187 5.67 1.41 10.04
CA ALA A 187 6.64 1.52 8.98
C ALA A 187 6.11 0.77 7.76
N VAL A 188 6.33 1.32 6.57
CA VAL A 188 5.85 0.75 5.30
C VAL A 188 7.03 0.61 4.35
N LYS A 189 7.11 -0.53 3.67
CA LYS A 189 8.11 -0.79 2.64
C LYS A 189 7.46 -1.46 1.44
N THR A 190 7.69 -0.92 0.26
CA THR A 190 7.31 -1.58 -1.00
C THR A 190 8.56 -2.21 -1.60
N VAL A 191 8.46 -3.46 -2.02
CA VAL A 191 9.53 -4.20 -2.68
C VAL A 191 9.00 -4.89 -3.94
N ALA A 192 9.88 -5.18 -4.89
CA ALA A 192 9.52 -5.95 -6.08
C ALA A 192 9.05 -7.36 -5.69
N ALA A 193 8.13 -7.96 -6.46
CA ALA A 193 7.58 -9.28 -6.16
C ALA A 193 8.63 -10.40 -6.05
N ALA A 194 9.73 -10.31 -6.79
CA ALA A 194 10.83 -11.28 -6.76
C ALA A 194 11.79 -11.13 -5.56
N SER A 195 11.57 -10.14 -4.68
CA SER A 195 12.45 -9.88 -3.55
C SER A 195 12.42 -11.05 -2.56
N ALA A 196 13.59 -11.50 -2.12
CA ALA A 196 13.67 -12.57 -1.12
C ALA A 196 13.06 -12.16 0.23
N ASN A 197 13.25 -10.90 0.62
CA ASN A 197 12.77 -10.35 1.89
C ASN A 197 12.36 -8.88 1.75
N ALA A 198 11.50 -8.42 2.65
CA ALA A 198 11.38 -7.01 3.00
C ALA A 198 12.14 -6.76 4.32
N VAL A 199 13.26 -6.04 4.25
CA VAL A 199 14.14 -5.78 5.39
C VAL A 199 13.91 -4.37 5.91
N PHE A 200 13.61 -4.21 7.19
CA PHE A 200 13.52 -2.95 7.91
C PHE A 200 14.70 -2.81 8.86
N SER A 201 15.42 -1.70 8.74
CA SER A 201 16.50 -1.32 9.65
C SER A 201 15.97 -0.85 11.00
N ALA A 202 16.81 -0.89 12.04
CA ALA A 202 16.44 -0.36 13.36
C ALA A 202 16.01 1.11 13.32
N GLY A 203 16.64 1.92 12.46
CA GLY A 203 16.27 3.33 12.27
C GLY A 203 14.84 3.49 11.76
N GLU A 204 14.43 2.66 10.79
CA GLU A 204 13.06 2.66 10.23
C GLU A 204 12.01 2.21 11.26
N LEU A 205 12.40 1.39 12.24
CA LEU A 205 11.49 0.86 13.27
C LEU A 205 11.49 1.69 14.56
N SER A 206 12.43 2.61 14.73
CA SER A 206 12.70 3.33 16.00
C SER A 206 11.46 3.99 16.64
N ASN A 207 10.46 4.38 15.84
CA ASN A 207 9.26 5.08 16.31
C ASN A 207 8.03 4.18 16.48
N LEU A 208 8.12 2.86 16.23
CA LEU A 208 6.94 1.99 16.25
C LEU A 208 6.35 1.79 17.64
N GLY A 209 7.17 1.85 18.69
CA GLY A 209 6.78 1.53 20.05
C GLY A 209 6.68 0.02 20.32
N ALA A 210 7.28 -0.43 21.41
CA ALA A 210 7.24 -1.82 21.85
C ALA A 210 5.86 -2.21 22.43
N GLY A 211 5.54 -3.51 22.43
CA GLY A 211 4.30 -4.06 22.99
C GLY A 211 3.84 -5.34 22.31
N ALA A 212 2.85 -6.01 22.91
CA ALA A 212 2.31 -7.29 22.43
C ALA A 212 1.20 -7.16 21.36
N SER A 213 0.88 -5.93 20.93
CA SER A 213 -0.22 -5.63 20.00
C SER A 213 0.27 -5.21 18.61
N GLY A 214 1.51 -5.58 18.24
CA GLY A 214 2.06 -5.27 16.93
C GLY A 214 1.36 -6.03 15.80
N MET A 215 1.60 -5.58 14.57
CA MET A 215 1.07 -6.18 13.36
C MET A 215 2.12 -6.21 12.25
N ILE A 216 2.14 -7.29 11.48
CA ILE A 216 2.86 -7.34 10.20
C ILE A 216 1.84 -7.71 9.12
N SER A 217 1.74 -6.86 8.10
CA SER A 217 0.89 -7.08 6.93
C SER A 217 1.74 -7.24 5.68
N VAL A 218 1.53 -8.32 4.94
CA VAL A 218 2.18 -8.62 3.66
C VAL A 218 1.11 -8.52 2.58
N THR A 219 1.28 -7.57 1.67
CA THR A 219 0.28 -7.19 0.67
C THR A 219 0.86 -7.25 -0.74
N PRO A 220 0.92 -8.43 -1.37
CA PRO A 220 1.20 -8.53 -2.80
C PRO A 220 0.06 -7.89 -3.61
N TYR A 221 0.43 -7.15 -4.65
CA TYR A 221 -0.49 -6.56 -5.62
C TYR A 221 0.02 -6.74 -7.06
N ASN A 222 -0.92 -6.81 -8.00
CA ASN A 222 -0.66 -6.68 -9.43
C ASN A 222 -1.65 -5.67 -10.01
N TYR A 223 -1.38 -5.17 -11.21
CA TYR A 223 -2.31 -4.25 -11.88
C TYR A 223 -2.38 -4.46 -13.39
N THR A 224 -3.53 -4.10 -13.97
CA THR A 224 -3.72 -3.99 -15.42
C THR A 224 -3.93 -2.52 -15.75
N ILE A 225 -3.17 -2.02 -16.72
CA ILE A 225 -3.31 -0.65 -17.24
C ILE A 225 -4.20 -0.70 -18.47
N GLU A 226 -5.18 0.20 -18.54
CA GLU A 226 -6.01 0.38 -19.74
C GLU A 226 -6.16 1.85 -20.08
N THR A 227 -6.28 2.13 -21.38
CA THR A 227 -6.67 3.47 -21.85
C THR A 227 -8.10 3.43 -22.36
N ILE A 228 -8.99 4.15 -21.69
CA ILE A 228 -10.41 4.21 -22.01
C ILE A 228 -10.76 5.67 -22.30
N SER A 229 -11.28 5.95 -23.50
CA SER A 229 -11.60 7.31 -23.95
C SER A 229 -10.42 8.28 -23.80
N GLY A 230 -9.21 7.82 -24.10
CA GLY A 230 -7.97 8.62 -24.02
C GLY A 230 -7.43 8.82 -22.60
N ARG A 231 -8.05 8.23 -21.57
CA ARG A 231 -7.61 8.32 -20.17
C ARG A 231 -7.07 6.99 -19.67
N LYS A 232 -5.95 7.04 -18.95
CA LYS A 232 -5.29 5.88 -18.38
C LYS A 232 -5.88 5.51 -17.01
N TYR A 233 -6.25 4.25 -16.83
CA TYR A 233 -6.78 3.69 -15.59
C TYR A 233 -5.95 2.49 -15.13
N TYR A 234 -5.85 2.34 -13.82
CA TYR A 234 -5.19 1.19 -13.19
C TYR A 234 -6.24 0.32 -12.51
N PHE A 235 -6.27 -0.95 -12.89
CA PHE A 235 -7.10 -1.96 -12.26
C PHE A 235 -6.20 -2.84 -11.39
N VAL A 236 -6.29 -2.66 -10.07
CA VAL A 236 -5.41 -3.30 -9.10
C VAL A 236 -6.11 -4.51 -8.50
N ASN A 237 -5.43 -5.67 -8.52
CA ASN A 237 -5.81 -6.81 -7.68
C ASN A 237 -4.82 -6.91 -6.52
N GLN A 238 -5.34 -6.93 -5.30
CA GLN A 238 -4.54 -6.95 -4.08
C GLN A 238 -4.98 -8.09 -3.18
N SER A 239 -4.01 -8.82 -2.62
CA SER A 239 -4.26 -9.78 -1.53
C SER A 239 -3.50 -9.32 -0.29
N ASN A 240 -4.18 -9.17 0.84
CA ASN A 240 -3.61 -8.73 2.10
C ASN A 240 -3.59 -9.90 3.09
N TYR A 241 -2.42 -10.17 3.68
CA TYR A 241 -2.20 -11.18 4.69
C TYR A 241 -1.68 -10.50 5.95
N THR A 242 -2.42 -10.61 7.04
CA THR A 242 -2.11 -9.86 8.27
C THR A 242 -1.89 -10.78 9.47
N LYS A 243 -0.72 -10.68 10.08
CA LYS A 243 -0.36 -11.32 11.35
C LYS A 243 -0.55 -10.30 12.47
N MET A 244 -1.48 -10.58 13.37
CA MET A 244 -1.79 -9.75 14.54
C MET A 244 -1.07 -10.26 15.80
N ASN A 245 -1.05 -9.43 16.85
CA ASN A 245 -0.46 -9.75 18.16
C ASN A 245 1.03 -10.12 18.07
N VAL A 246 1.75 -9.48 17.15
CA VAL A 246 3.20 -9.60 17.03
C VAL A 246 3.83 -8.90 18.23
N ASN A 247 4.69 -9.60 18.96
CA ASN A 247 5.38 -9.06 20.11
C ASN A 247 6.57 -8.20 19.67
N VAL A 248 6.49 -6.89 19.88
CA VAL A 248 7.53 -5.92 19.54
C VAL A 248 8.35 -5.62 20.79
N THR A 249 9.64 -5.98 20.78
CA THR A 249 10.56 -5.72 21.89
C THR A 249 11.48 -4.55 21.55
N GLN A 250 12.16 -4.00 22.56
CA GLN A 250 13.23 -3.04 22.33
C GLN A 250 14.37 -3.67 21.52
#